data_AF-A0A2H6A9G2-F1
#
_entry.id   AF-A0A2H6A9G2-F1
#
_cell.length_a   1.000
_cell.length_b   1.000
_cell.length_c   1.000
_cell.angle_alpha   90.00
_cell.angle_beta   90.00
_cell.angle_gamma   90.00
#
_symmetry.space_group_name_H-M   'P 1'
#
loop_
_entity.id
_entity.type
_entity.pdbx_description
1 polymer ?
#
loop_
_entity_poly.entity_id
_entity_poly.type
_entity_poly.pdbx_seq_one_letter_code
_entity_poly.pdbx_strand_id
1 'polypeptide(L)'
;MNSRFFKQLKIAFLFFFPIFIFLGFKIVPLFLTPPSCFDNKKNQGEIGIDCGGPCPPCEIKSLQPLTISSLRKIKYPDGSYDLAAKVFNPNEKWGLKEIAYSFVLFDEEGKKIYETSKEKSIIYPNETRWLILQNLKLPDFSSFKLNLEIDNYNWQPMENNFSPLYLVYYEPTFEKTSFGSYHIFFNVYNKSIYDFDKVEAIVFIYDENQEIIALNRVNFKINHDTIEKVEFINNTLDKEPKGLEIFFQLNQ
;
A
#
# COMPACT_ATOMS: atom_id res chain seq x y z
N MET A 1 66.39 30.80 30.90
CA MET A 1 64.93 30.93 31.08
C MET A 1 64.60 30.94 32.57
N ASN A 2 63.87 31.95 33.04
CA ASN A 2 63.72 32.24 34.46
C ASN A 2 62.70 31.27 35.12
N SER A 3 63.09 30.54 36.18
CA SER A 3 62.23 29.56 36.89
C SER A 3 60.89 30.13 37.34
N ARG A 4 60.86 31.44 37.65
CA ARG A 4 59.65 32.18 38.03
C ARG A 4 58.64 32.32 36.88
N PHE A 5 59.11 32.46 35.64
CA PHE A 5 58.26 32.58 34.45
C PHE A 5 57.47 31.29 34.18
N PHE A 6 58.12 30.13 34.33
CA PHE A 6 57.45 28.83 34.22
C PHE A 6 56.42 28.58 35.31
N LYS A 7 56.69 29.03 36.55
CA LYS A 7 55.70 28.94 37.64
C LYS A 7 54.49 29.83 37.37
N GLN A 8 54.70 31.04 36.84
CA GLN A 8 53.61 31.94 36.45
C GLN A 8 52.76 31.37 35.30
N LEU A 9 53.38 30.77 34.28
CA LEU A 9 52.66 30.08 33.20
C LEU A 9 51.83 28.89 33.70
N LYS A 10 52.38 28.08 34.62
CA LYS A 10 51.63 26.95 35.21
C LYS A 10 50.40 27.41 36.01
N ILE A 11 50.55 28.46 36.81
CA ILE A 11 49.44 29.03 37.59
C ILE A 11 48.38 29.62 36.65
N ALA A 12 48.80 30.38 35.64
CA ALA A 12 47.87 30.94 34.64
C ALA A 12 47.12 29.83 33.90
N PHE A 13 47.81 28.77 33.44
CA PHE A 13 47.16 27.65 32.79
C PHE A 13 46.13 26.97 33.70
N LEU A 14 46.48 26.71 34.97
CA LEU A 14 45.56 26.07 35.92
C LEU A 14 44.29 26.90 36.19
N PHE A 15 44.39 28.23 36.10
CA PHE A 15 43.26 29.15 36.30
C PHE A 15 42.41 29.36 35.05
N PHE A 16 43.04 29.47 33.87
CA PHE A 16 42.33 29.77 32.61
C PHE A 16 41.88 28.52 31.85
N PHE A 17 42.54 27.38 32.02
CA PHE A 17 42.17 26.12 31.33
C PHE A 17 40.73 25.66 31.60
N PRO A 18 40.19 25.71 32.83
CA PRO A 18 38.78 25.38 33.09
C PRO A 18 37.81 26.34 32.38
N ILE A 19 38.20 27.62 32.30
CA ILE A 19 37.43 28.67 31.62
C ILE A 19 37.39 28.39 30.11
N PHE A 20 38.52 28.01 29.49
CA PHE A 20 38.57 27.60 28.10
C PHE A 20 37.78 26.32 27.81
N ILE A 21 37.77 25.35 28.72
CA ILE A 21 36.93 24.15 28.60
C ILE A 21 35.45 24.51 28.67
N PHE A 22 35.06 25.36 29.63
CA PHE A 22 33.67 25.81 29.81
C PHE A 22 33.17 26.62 28.61
N LEU A 23 33.98 27.56 28.12
CA LEU A 23 33.73 28.31 26.90
C LEU A 23 33.67 27.38 25.69
N GLY A 24 34.59 26.42 25.58
CA GLY A 24 34.56 25.38 24.55
C GLY A 24 33.24 24.60 24.56
N PHE A 25 32.82 24.09 25.72
CA PHE A 25 31.55 23.37 25.87
C PHE A 25 30.32 24.20 25.50
N LYS A 26 30.36 25.52 25.71
CA LYS A 26 29.28 26.45 25.36
C LYS A 26 29.30 26.86 23.88
N ILE A 27 30.48 27.00 23.29
CA ILE A 27 30.69 27.54 21.93
C ILE A 27 30.66 26.44 20.87
N VAL A 28 31.21 25.25 21.14
CA VAL A 28 31.22 24.10 20.22
C VAL A 28 29.81 23.74 19.69
N PRO A 29 28.73 23.68 20.49
CA PRO A 29 27.39 23.42 19.96
C PRO A 29 26.85 24.54 19.06
N LEU A 30 27.42 25.75 19.11
CA LEU A 30 27.07 26.85 18.20
C LEU A 30 27.65 26.65 16.79
N PHE A 31 28.71 25.84 16.66
CA PHE A 31 29.37 25.51 15.39
C PHE A 31 29.00 24.11 14.85
N LEU A 32 28.37 23.27 15.68
CA LEU A 32 27.77 22.00 15.25
C LEU A 32 26.37 22.29 14.68
N THR A 33 26.32 22.60 13.38
CA THR A 33 25.05 22.62 12.66
C THR A 33 24.52 21.19 12.53
N PRO A 34 23.25 20.93 12.91
CA PRO A 34 22.67 19.62 12.68
C PRO A 34 22.62 19.32 11.17
N PRO A 35 22.74 18.03 10.77
CA PRO A 35 21.89 17.38 9.79
C PRO A 35 21.06 18.21 8.83
N SER A 36 21.56 19.03 7.91
CA SER A 36 20.64 19.78 7.03
C SER A 36 20.32 19.00 5.77
N CYS A 37 19.39 18.04 5.88
CA CYS A 37 18.95 17.19 4.77
C CYS A 37 18.09 17.90 3.71
N PHE A 38 18.09 19.23 3.68
CA PHE A 38 17.27 20.06 2.81
C PHE A 38 17.98 21.38 2.43
N ASP A 39 19.32 21.45 2.53
CA ASP A 39 20.10 22.67 2.19
C ASP A 39 20.70 22.67 0.78
N ASN A 40 20.37 21.67 -0.03
CA ASN A 40 20.89 21.44 -1.38
C ASN A 40 22.42 21.29 -1.44
N LYS A 41 23.06 20.83 -0.35
CA LYS A 41 24.49 20.52 -0.34
C LYS A 41 24.69 19.03 -0.05
N LYS A 42 25.89 18.53 -0.36
CA LYS A 42 26.36 17.22 0.07
C LYS A 42 27.36 17.43 1.20
N ASN A 43 26.93 17.33 2.44
CA ASN A 43 27.75 17.58 3.62
C ASN A 43 27.51 16.52 4.71
N GLN A 44 28.17 16.67 5.87
CA GLN A 44 27.82 15.96 7.11
C GLN A 44 27.69 14.41 7.02
N GLY A 45 28.36 13.78 6.05
CA GLY A 45 28.34 12.32 5.86
C GLY A 45 27.25 11.80 4.91
N GLU A 46 26.59 12.68 4.15
CA GLU A 46 25.59 12.29 3.16
C GLU A 46 26.17 11.51 1.97
N ILE A 47 25.33 10.64 1.39
CA ILE A 47 25.68 9.84 0.21
C ILE A 47 25.44 10.65 -1.07
N GLY A 48 24.33 11.37 -1.13
CA GLY A 48 23.96 12.32 -2.19
C GLY A 48 23.72 13.72 -1.64
N ILE A 49 23.29 14.65 -2.50
CA ILE A 49 22.83 15.98 -2.02
C ILE A 49 21.54 15.74 -1.23
N ASP A 50 21.47 16.18 0.02
CA ASP A 50 20.27 16.08 0.87
C ASP A 50 19.73 14.63 1.01
N CYS A 51 20.59 13.60 0.98
CA CYS A 51 20.16 12.21 1.15
C CYS A 51 21.28 11.22 1.52
N GLY A 52 20.91 10.14 2.20
CA GLY A 52 21.80 9.09 2.69
C GLY A 52 22.66 9.54 3.87
N GLY A 53 23.34 8.60 4.52
CA GLY A 53 24.10 8.87 5.75
C GLY A 53 23.17 9.28 6.89
N PRO A 54 23.30 10.48 7.48
CA PRO A 54 22.37 10.99 8.50
C PRO A 54 20.99 11.39 7.93
N CYS A 55 20.84 11.43 6.60
CA CYS A 55 19.63 11.84 5.91
C CYS A 55 18.82 10.65 5.34
N PRO A 56 17.54 10.85 4.98
CA PRO A 56 16.72 9.78 4.41
C PRO A 56 17.38 9.12 3.18
N PRO A 57 17.11 7.83 2.89
CA PRO A 57 17.68 7.12 1.76
C PRO A 57 17.48 7.86 0.43
N CYS A 58 18.51 7.89 -0.41
CA CYS A 58 18.46 8.60 -1.70
C CYS A 58 17.40 8.03 -2.65
N GLU A 59 17.06 6.75 -2.50
CA GLU A 59 16.03 6.07 -3.28
C GLU A 59 14.64 6.72 -3.15
N ILE A 60 14.38 7.41 -2.04
CA ILE A 60 13.11 8.13 -1.82
C ILE A 60 12.87 9.18 -2.92
N LYS A 61 13.94 9.80 -3.45
CA LYS A 61 13.84 10.81 -4.52
C LYS A 61 13.43 10.20 -5.86
N SER A 62 13.61 8.90 -6.04
CA SER A 62 13.24 8.16 -7.26
C SER A 62 11.89 7.46 -7.17
N LEU A 63 11.17 7.59 -6.07
CA LEU A 63 9.87 6.93 -5.89
C LEU A 63 8.83 7.50 -6.85
N GLN A 64 8.15 6.58 -7.52
CA GLN A 64 7.07 6.88 -8.44
C GLN A 64 5.71 6.78 -7.73
N PRO A 65 4.72 7.61 -8.12
CA PRO A 65 3.39 7.53 -7.56
C PRO A 65 2.70 6.20 -7.91
N LEU A 66 1.72 5.81 -7.10
CA LEU A 66 0.84 4.69 -7.43
C LEU A 66 0.06 4.99 -8.73
N THR A 67 -0.15 3.96 -9.54
CA THR A 67 -0.94 4.06 -10.77
C THR A 67 -2.32 3.43 -10.57
N ILE A 68 -3.37 4.21 -10.80
CA ILE A 68 -4.76 3.72 -10.81
C ILE A 68 -5.12 3.37 -12.25
N SER A 69 -5.32 2.08 -12.53
CA SER A 69 -5.48 1.57 -13.90
C SER A 69 -6.91 1.15 -14.25
N SER A 70 -7.76 0.89 -13.25
CA SER A 70 -9.15 0.51 -13.47
C SER A 70 -10.00 0.95 -12.30
N LEU A 71 -11.20 1.46 -12.61
CA LEU A 71 -12.26 1.75 -11.65
C LEU A 71 -13.51 0.99 -12.09
N ARG A 72 -14.07 0.17 -11.21
CA ARG A 72 -15.24 -0.68 -11.46
C ARG A 72 -16.32 -0.34 -10.45
N LYS A 73 -17.55 -0.27 -10.92
CA LYS A 73 -18.77 -0.14 -10.11
C LYS A 73 -19.74 -1.23 -10.55
N ILE A 74 -20.27 -1.98 -9.60
CA ILE A 74 -21.25 -3.05 -9.83
C ILE A 74 -22.50 -2.65 -9.06
N LYS A 75 -23.65 -2.59 -9.73
CA LYS A 75 -24.94 -2.29 -9.10
C LYS A 75 -25.74 -3.58 -9.01
N TYR A 76 -26.27 -3.88 -7.83
CA TYR A 76 -27.12 -5.05 -7.61
C TYR A 76 -28.62 -4.68 -7.62
N PRO A 77 -29.52 -5.67 -7.82
CA PRO A 77 -30.97 -5.43 -7.87
C PRO A 77 -31.55 -4.81 -6.60
N ASP A 78 -30.94 -5.08 -5.44
CA ASP A 78 -31.35 -4.53 -4.15
C ASP A 78 -30.89 -3.07 -3.91
N GLY A 79 -30.30 -2.45 -4.95
CA GLY A 79 -29.78 -1.08 -4.93
C GLY A 79 -28.42 -0.92 -4.27
N SER A 80 -27.80 -2.00 -3.78
CA SER A 80 -26.43 -1.93 -3.28
C SER A 80 -25.41 -1.82 -4.41
N TYR A 81 -24.22 -1.33 -4.06
CA TYR A 81 -23.08 -1.22 -4.96
C TYR A 81 -21.84 -1.90 -4.39
N ASP A 82 -21.06 -2.50 -5.27
CA ASP A 82 -19.65 -2.81 -5.03
C ASP A 82 -18.79 -1.86 -5.87
N LEU A 83 -17.74 -1.32 -5.25
CA LEU A 83 -16.77 -0.41 -5.87
C LEU A 83 -15.39 -1.04 -5.78
N ALA A 84 -14.63 -1.00 -6.88
CA ALA A 84 -13.31 -1.60 -6.95
C ALA A 84 -12.34 -0.75 -7.76
N ALA A 85 -11.09 -0.63 -7.29
CA ALA A 85 -10.02 0.09 -7.95
C ALA A 85 -8.76 -0.76 -8.06
N LYS A 86 -8.17 -0.81 -9.25
CA LYS A 86 -6.91 -1.51 -9.50
C LYS A 86 -5.74 -0.54 -9.37
N VAL A 87 -4.92 -0.75 -8.35
CA VAL A 87 -3.79 0.10 -7.99
C VAL A 87 -2.49 -0.68 -8.20
N PHE A 88 -1.54 -0.09 -8.92
CA PHE A 88 -0.22 -0.65 -9.13
C PHE A 88 0.84 0.19 -8.43
N ASN A 89 1.73 -0.47 -7.70
CA ASN A 89 2.92 0.15 -7.14
C ASN A 89 4.14 -0.11 -8.04
N PRO A 90 4.65 0.90 -8.75
CA PRO A 90 5.81 0.72 -9.62
C PRO A 90 7.16 0.61 -8.87
N ASN A 91 7.19 0.82 -7.55
CA ASN A 91 8.43 0.84 -6.78
C ASN A 91 8.84 -0.57 -6.33
N GLU A 92 10.01 -1.04 -6.77
CA GLU A 92 10.46 -2.43 -6.59
C GLU A 92 10.84 -2.81 -5.15
N LYS A 93 11.24 -1.83 -4.33
CA LYS A 93 11.74 -2.07 -2.95
C LYS A 93 10.93 -1.36 -1.87
N TRP A 94 9.93 -0.59 -2.28
CA TRP A 94 9.19 0.30 -1.40
C TRP A 94 7.71 -0.01 -1.48
N GLY A 95 7.08 -0.14 -0.33
CA GLY A 95 5.64 -0.35 -0.21
C GLY A 95 5.03 0.60 0.81
N LEU A 96 3.74 0.45 1.02
CA LEU A 96 2.93 1.25 1.92
C LEU A 96 2.25 0.29 2.90
N LYS A 97 2.79 0.17 4.12
CA LYS A 97 2.26 -0.78 5.13
C LYS A 97 0.85 -0.46 5.59
N GLU A 98 0.48 0.82 5.55
CA GLU A 98 -0.86 1.29 5.83
C GLU A 98 -1.15 2.46 4.90
N ILE A 99 -2.22 2.32 4.12
CA ILE A 99 -2.88 3.40 3.40
C ILE A 99 -4.31 3.55 3.92
N ALA A 100 -4.85 4.75 3.82
CA ALA A 100 -6.28 4.98 3.95
C ALA A 100 -6.84 5.31 2.58
N TYR A 101 -7.94 4.68 2.16
CA TYR A 101 -8.56 4.95 0.87
C TYR A 101 -10.07 5.13 0.99
N SER A 102 -10.63 6.00 0.16
CA SER A 102 -12.07 6.21 -0.02
C SER A 102 -12.41 6.29 -1.50
N PHE A 103 -13.64 5.93 -1.84
CA PHE A 103 -14.18 6.19 -3.16
C PHE A 103 -14.95 7.50 -3.15
N VAL A 104 -14.66 8.35 -4.13
CA VAL A 104 -15.31 9.64 -4.30
C VAL A 104 -16.15 9.62 -5.57
N LEU A 105 -17.40 10.02 -5.43
CA LEU A 105 -18.36 10.05 -6.53
C LEU A 105 -18.56 11.50 -6.95
N PHE A 106 -18.55 11.71 -8.26
CA PHE A 106 -18.76 13.00 -8.90
C PHE A 106 -19.98 12.94 -9.81
N ASP A 107 -20.71 14.05 -9.92
CA ASP A 107 -21.73 14.21 -10.96
C ASP A 107 -21.09 14.38 -12.36
N GLU A 108 -21.93 14.56 -13.37
CA GLU A 108 -21.47 14.69 -14.74
C GLU A 108 -20.66 15.98 -14.95
N GLU A 109 -20.99 17.03 -14.20
CA GLU A 109 -20.34 18.34 -14.17
C GLU A 109 -19.00 18.33 -13.38
N GLY A 110 -18.67 17.24 -12.70
CA GLY A 110 -17.41 17.07 -11.96
C GLY A 110 -17.44 17.62 -10.53
N LYS A 111 -18.61 17.91 -9.97
CA LYS A 111 -18.77 18.25 -8.56
C LYS A 111 -18.87 16.98 -7.73
N LYS A 112 -18.11 16.95 -6.63
CA LYS A 112 -18.17 15.87 -5.64
C LYS A 112 -19.56 15.81 -5.02
N ILE A 113 -20.22 14.66 -5.13
CA ILE A 113 -21.57 14.42 -4.60
C ILE A 113 -21.59 13.46 -3.42
N TYR A 114 -20.57 12.60 -3.30
CA TYR A 114 -20.47 11.62 -2.21
C TYR A 114 -19.02 11.17 -1.99
N GLU A 115 -18.71 10.77 -0.78
CA GLU A 115 -17.46 10.10 -0.42
C GLU A 115 -17.77 8.97 0.57
N THR A 116 -17.20 7.79 0.33
CA THR A 116 -17.34 6.65 1.24
C THR A 116 -16.53 6.85 2.51
N SER A 117 -16.84 6.07 3.55
CA SER A 117 -15.92 5.91 4.68
C SER A 117 -14.53 5.48 4.20
N LYS A 118 -13.49 5.91 4.92
CA LYS A 118 -12.12 5.51 4.65
C LYS A 118 -11.87 4.10 5.16
N GLU A 119 -11.33 3.26 4.30
CA GLU A 119 -10.86 1.92 4.64
C GLU A 119 -9.34 1.87 4.63
N LYS A 120 -8.79 0.86 5.33
CA LYS A 120 -7.34 0.64 5.37
C LYS A 120 -6.92 -0.45 4.41
N SER A 121 -5.70 -0.34 3.90
CA SER A 121 -5.06 -1.41 3.13
C SER A 121 -3.53 -1.30 3.24
N ILE A 122 -2.85 -2.25 2.63
CA ILE A 122 -1.39 -2.30 2.44
C ILE A 122 -1.13 -2.36 0.94
N ILE A 123 0.00 -1.86 0.46
CA ILE A 123 0.45 -2.07 -0.92
C ILE A 123 1.92 -2.49 -0.90
N TYR A 124 2.21 -3.68 -1.41
CA TYR A 124 3.56 -4.24 -1.46
C TYR A 124 4.37 -3.67 -2.65
N PRO A 125 5.71 -3.79 -2.62
CA PRO A 125 6.54 -3.43 -3.76
C PRO A 125 6.16 -4.21 -5.03
N ASN A 126 6.12 -3.53 -6.18
CA ASN A 126 5.75 -4.12 -7.47
C ASN A 126 4.39 -4.88 -7.48
N GLU A 127 3.50 -4.59 -6.54
CA GLU A 127 2.20 -5.26 -6.42
C GLU A 127 1.15 -4.55 -7.28
N THR A 128 0.28 -5.36 -7.90
CA THR A 128 -1.02 -4.90 -8.37
C THR A 128 -2.08 -5.35 -7.36
N ARG A 129 -2.78 -4.40 -6.73
CA ARG A 129 -3.78 -4.65 -5.71
C ARG A 129 -5.15 -4.12 -6.13
N TRP A 130 -6.20 -4.85 -5.76
CA TRP A 130 -7.57 -4.36 -5.83
C TRP A 130 -8.00 -3.83 -4.46
N LEU A 131 -8.35 -2.53 -4.43
CA LEU A 131 -9.01 -1.90 -3.27
C LEU A 131 -10.51 -1.94 -3.53
N ILE A 132 -11.28 -2.55 -2.63
CA ILE A 132 -12.71 -2.81 -2.86
C ILE A 132 -13.56 -2.46 -1.63
N LEU A 133 -14.74 -1.90 -1.89
CA LEU A 133 -15.83 -1.75 -0.92
C LEU A 133 -17.03 -2.51 -1.43
N GLN A 134 -17.70 -3.26 -0.55
CA GLN A 134 -18.83 -4.11 -0.94
C GLN A 134 -20.10 -3.79 -0.15
N ASN A 135 -21.25 -4.10 -0.75
CA ASN A 135 -22.57 -3.93 -0.15
C ASN A 135 -22.84 -2.48 0.31
N LEU A 136 -22.40 -1.50 -0.49
CA LEU A 136 -22.62 -0.09 -0.19
C LEU A 136 -24.05 0.31 -0.53
N LYS A 137 -24.77 0.88 0.43
CA LYS A 137 -26.05 1.56 0.21
C LYS A 137 -25.76 3.04 -0.08
N LEU A 138 -25.73 3.37 -1.36
CA LEU A 138 -25.54 4.74 -1.82
C LEU A 138 -26.89 5.48 -1.88
N PRO A 139 -26.89 6.81 -1.71
CA PRO A 139 -28.05 7.62 -2.06
C PRO A 139 -28.47 7.41 -3.52
N ASP A 140 -29.73 7.69 -3.83
CA ASP A 140 -30.24 7.55 -5.19
C ASP A 140 -29.65 8.64 -6.10
N PHE A 141 -28.68 8.23 -6.92
CA PHE A 141 -28.02 9.07 -7.92
C PHE A 141 -28.38 8.55 -9.32
N SER A 142 -28.79 9.45 -10.22
CA SER A 142 -29.12 9.10 -11.61
C SER A 142 -27.91 8.54 -12.38
N SER A 143 -26.74 9.14 -12.19
CA SER A 143 -25.45 8.65 -12.65
C SER A 143 -24.34 9.26 -11.80
N PHE A 144 -23.15 8.66 -11.85
CA PHE A 144 -21.97 9.23 -11.21
C PHE A 144 -20.68 8.69 -11.84
N LYS A 145 -19.64 9.53 -11.82
CA LYS A 145 -18.26 9.16 -12.10
C LYS A 145 -17.59 8.72 -10.82
N LEU A 146 -16.83 7.63 -10.89
CA LEU A 146 -16.11 7.07 -9.75
C LEU A 146 -14.66 7.58 -9.78
N ASN A 147 -14.12 7.91 -8.61
CA ASN A 147 -12.71 8.15 -8.38
C ASN A 147 -12.26 7.43 -7.11
N LEU A 148 -10.95 7.21 -6.99
CA LEU A 148 -10.33 6.70 -5.78
C LEU A 148 -9.43 7.80 -5.19
N GLU A 149 -9.61 8.08 -3.89
CA GLU A 149 -8.67 8.86 -3.11
C GLU A 149 -7.89 7.93 -2.18
N ILE A 150 -6.57 8.12 -2.14
CA ILE A 150 -5.67 7.41 -1.24
C ILE A 150 -4.91 8.47 -0.44
N ASP A 151 -4.89 8.31 0.87
CA ASP A 151 -4.14 9.11 1.82
C ASP A 151 -3.04 8.29 2.50
N ASN A 152 -2.23 8.96 3.31
CA ASN A 152 -1.17 8.37 4.14
C ASN A 152 -0.08 7.66 3.31
N TYR A 153 0.46 8.35 2.30
CA TYR A 153 1.62 7.89 1.54
C TYR A 153 2.91 7.88 2.39
N ASN A 154 3.04 6.90 3.28
CA ASN A 154 4.25 6.67 4.05
C ASN A 154 5.04 5.51 3.45
N TRP A 155 5.86 5.82 2.43
CA TRP A 155 6.72 4.83 1.78
C TRP A 155 7.72 4.25 2.77
N GLN A 156 7.73 2.94 2.86
CA GLN A 156 8.67 2.20 3.71
C GLN A 156 9.44 1.18 2.88
N PRO A 157 10.73 1.00 3.14
CA PRO A 157 11.48 -0.10 2.54
C PRO A 157 10.87 -1.41 3.03
N MET A 158 10.63 -2.33 2.11
CA MET A 158 10.17 -3.69 2.39
C MET A 158 11.21 -4.63 1.79
N GLU A 159 12.26 -4.90 2.54
CA GLU A 159 13.34 -5.81 2.13
C GLU A 159 12.82 -7.24 2.00
N ASN A 160 13.17 -7.92 0.89
CA ASN A 160 13.30 -9.36 0.56
C ASN A 160 12.43 -10.47 1.22
N ASN A 161 11.52 -10.15 2.13
CA ASN A 161 10.49 -11.06 2.65
C ASN A 161 9.20 -10.94 1.84
N PHE A 162 9.32 -10.57 0.57
CA PHE A 162 8.20 -10.63 -0.36
C PHE A 162 8.13 -12.07 -0.88
N SER A 163 7.11 -12.79 -0.46
CA SER A 163 6.74 -14.08 -1.04
C SER A 163 5.90 -13.79 -2.29
N PRO A 164 6.47 -13.75 -3.51
CA PRO A 164 5.70 -13.47 -4.71
C PRO A 164 4.53 -14.44 -4.82
N LEU A 165 3.33 -13.89 -4.93
CA LEU A 165 2.13 -14.69 -5.17
C LEU A 165 2.20 -15.22 -6.59
N TYR A 166 2.54 -16.50 -6.70
CA TYR A 166 2.44 -17.22 -7.96
C TYR A 166 1.35 -18.27 -7.87
N LEU A 167 0.11 -17.79 -7.87
CA LEU A 167 -1.09 -18.62 -7.83
C LEU A 167 -1.73 -18.68 -9.21
N VAL A 168 -2.12 -19.87 -9.63
CA VAL A 168 -2.79 -20.10 -10.92
C VAL A 168 -4.11 -20.80 -10.64
N TYR A 169 -5.21 -20.22 -11.15
CA TYR A 169 -6.51 -20.85 -11.05
C TYR A 169 -6.91 -21.58 -12.34
N TYR A 170 -7.74 -22.60 -12.22
CA TYR A 170 -8.29 -23.35 -13.34
C TYR A 170 -9.64 -24.00 -13.00
N GLU A 171 -10.36 -24.45 -14.03
CA GLU A 171 -11.65 -25.14 -13.94
C GLU A 171 -12.74 -24.37 -13.14
N PRO A 172 -13.01 -23.09 -13.46
CA PRO A 172 -14.12 -22.39 -12.83
C PRO A 172 -15.45 -23.06 -13.19
N THR A 173 -16.26 -23.35 -12.18
CA THR A 173 -17.55 -24.02 -12.31
C THR A 173 -18.64 -23.20 -11.63
N PHE A 174 -19.82 -23.19 -12.25
CA PHE A 174 -21.01 -22.50 -11.75
C PHE A 174 -22.14 -23.51 -11.63
N GLU A 175 -22.59 -23.76 -10.40
CA GLU A 175 -23.72 -24.64 -10.11
C GLU A 175 -24.89 -23.82 -9.58
N LYS A 176 -26.01 -23.83 -10.30
CA LYS A 176 -27.23 -23.17 -9.85
C LYS A 176 -27.86 -24.00 -8.73
N THR A 177 -28.03 -23.40 -7.57
CA THR A 177 -28.68 -24.03 -6.41
C THR A 177 -30.21 -24.00 -6.56
N SER A 178 -30.90 -24.85 -5.80
CA SER A 178 -32.36 -24.94 -5.79
C SER A 178 -33.08 -23.63 -5.40
N PHE A 179 -32.38 -22.69 -4.75
CA PHE A 179 -32.92 -21.40 -4.32
C PHE A 179 -32.58 -20.23 -5.25
N GLY A 180 -32.00 -20.52 -6.43
CA GLY A 180 -31.65 -19.50 -7.43
C GLY A 180 -30.28 -18.86 -7.25
N SER A 181 -29.61 -19.06 -6.11
CA SER A 181 -28.21 -18.69 -5.90
C SER A 181 -27.26 -19.55 -6.74
N TYR A 182 -26.03 -19.10 -6.95
CA TYR A 182 -24.98 -19.88 -7.61
C TYR A 182 -23.90 -20.31 -6.62
N HIS A 183 -23.59 -21.61 -6.58
CA HIS A 183 -22.38 -22.13 -5.97
C HIS A 183 -21.27 -22.08 -7.02
N ILE A 184 -20.21 -21.35 -6.70
CA ILE A 184 -19.10 -21.07 -7.62
C ILE A 184 -17.84 -21.62 -6.99
N PHE A 185 -17.09 -22.40 -7.76
CA PHE A 185 -15.83 -22.96 -7.30
C PHE A 185 -14.80 -23.07 -8.41
N PHE A 186 -13.53 -23.08 -8.01
CA PHE A 186 -12.38 -23.20 -8.90
C PHE A 186 -11.20 -23.79 -8.11
N ASN A 187 -10.25 -24.38 -8.83
CA ASN A 187 -9.02 -24.89 -8.25
C ASN A 187 -7.93 -23.82 -8.32
N VAL A 188 -7.13 -23.69 -7.26
CA VAL A 188 -5.96 -22.79 -7.20
C VAL A 188 -4.72 -23.62 -6.92
N TYR A 189 -3.72 -23.53 -7.80
CA TYR A 189 -2.42 -24.15 -7.61
C TYR A 189 -1.38 -23.11 -7.20
N ASN A 190 -0.66 -23.38 -6.10
CA ASN A 190 0.42 -22.54 -5.62
C ASN A 190 1.77 -22.97 -6.22
N LYS A 191 2.25 -22.22 -7.22
CA LYS A 191 3.56 -22.44 -7.85
C LYS A 191 4.72 -21.82 -7.09
N SER A 192 4.45 -21.10 -6.00
CA SER A 192 5.49 -20.50 -5.19
C SER A 192 6.12 -21.54 -4.24
N ILE A 193 7.29 -21.19 -3.70
CA ILE A 193 7.95 -21.96 -2.64
C ILE A 193 7.44 -21.61 -1.24
N TYR A 194 6.39 -20.80 -1.14
CA TYR A 194 5.90 -20.23 0.11
C TYR A 194 4.51 -20.76 0.45
N ASP A 195 4.30 -20.99 1.74
CA ASP A 195 2.96 -21.21 2.31
C ASP A 195 2.30 -19.85 2.56
N PHE A 196 1.00 -19.75 2.26
CA PHE A 196 0.22 -18.54 2.48
C PHE A 196 -0.97 -18.84 3.38
N ASP A 197 -0.94 -18.31 4.59
CA ASP A 197 -2.03 -18.49 5.57
C ASP A 197 -3.27 -17.65 5.26
N LYS A 198 -3.11 -16.54 4.54
CA LYS A 198 -4.17 -15.57 4.26
C LYS A 198 -4.03 -15.03 2.84
N VAL A 199 -4.61 -15.74 1.88
CA VAL A 199 -4.80 -15.26 0.51
C VAL A 199 -6.22 -14.78 0.36
N GLU A 200 -6.38 -13.62 -0.25
CA GLU A 200 -7.67 -13.08 -0.68
C GLU A 200 -7.81 -13.23 -2.20
N ALA A 201 -8.86 -13.94 -2.63
CA ALA A 201 -9.31 -13.97 -4.01
C ALA A 201 -10.37 -12.90 -4.23
N ILE A 202 -10.07 -11.97 -5.14
CA ILE A 202 -10.98 -10.95 -5.67
C ILE A 202 -11.53 -11.49 -6.99
N VAL A 203 -12.81 -11.88 -6.98
CA VAL A 203 -13.45 -12.61 -8.07
C VAL A 203 -14.46 -11.70 -8.75
N PHE A 204 -14.18 -11.29 -9.98
CA PHE A 204 -15.15 -10.61 -10.84
C PHE A 204 -15.89 -11.64 -11.68
N ILE A 205 -17.22 -11.57 -11.65
CA ILE A 205 -18.11 -12.48 -12.36
C ILE A 205 -18.70 -11.76 -13.57
N TYR A 206 -18.68 -12.43 -14.72
CA TYR A 206 -19.13 -11.88 -16.00
C TYR A 206 -20.32 -12.66 -16.56
N ASP A 207 -21.22 -11.97 -17.27
CA ASP A 207 -22.27 -12.58 -18.08
C ASP A 207 -21.78 -12.93 -19.50
N GLU A 208 -22.69 -13.42 -20.34
CA GLU A 208 -22.42 -13.77 -21.75
C GLU A 208 -21.94 -12.59 -22.61
N ASN A 209 -22.28 -11.35 -22.21
CA ASN A 209 -21.91 -10.12 -22.91
C ASN A 209 -20.60 -9.52 -22.40
N GLN A 210 -19.89 -10.21 -21.50
CA GLN A 210 -18.70 -9.72 -20.80
C GLN A 210 -18.99 -8.49 -19.91
N GLU A 211 -20.23 -8.31 -19.45
CA GLU A 211 -20.54 -7.33 -18.42
C GLU A 211 -20.26 -7.92 -17.03
N ILE A 212 -19.69 -7.11 -16.14
CA ILE A 212 -19.46 -7.51 -14.74
C ILE A 212 -20.81 -7.48 -14.01
N ILE A 213 -21.22 -8.64 -13.49
CA ILE A 213 -22.49 -8.83 -12.80
C ILE A 213 -22.34 -9.02 -11.29
N ALA A 214 -21.15 -9.37 -10.81
CA ALA A 214 -20.86 -9.44 -9.38
C ALA A 214 -19.36 -9.33 -9.08
N LEU A 215 -19.07 -8.95 -7.83
CA LEU A 215 -17.76 -9.00 -7.21
C LEU A 215 -17.86 -9.85 -5.93
N ASN A 216 -16.97 -10.82 -5.79
CA ASN A 216 -16.86 -11.65 -4.60
C ASN A 216 -15.46 -11.58 -4.01
N ARG A 217 -15.38 -11.69 -2.69
CA ARG A 217 -14.14 -11.76 -1.91
C ARG A 217 -14.13 -13.07 -1.16
N VAL A 218 -13.09 -13.88 -1.34
CA VAL A 218 -12.94 -15.17 -0.64
C VAL A 218 -11.55 -15.26 -0.04
N ASN A 219 -11.48 -15.60 1.25
CA ASN A 219 -10.20 -15.83 1.92
C ASN A 219 -9.92 -17.33 2.01
N PHE A 220 -8.68 -17.74 1.76
CA PHE A 220 -8.25 -19.13 1.86
C PHE A 220 -6.77 -19.21 2.27
N LYS A 221 -6.37 -20.39 2.73
CA LYS A 221 -4.99 -20.76 2.98
C LYS A 221 -4.55 -21.73 1.89
N ILE A 222 -3.29 -21.65 1.47
CA ILE A 222 -2.71 -22.59 0.51
C ILE A 222 -1.23 -22.81 0.82
N ASN A 223 -0.80 -24.06 0.86
CA ASN A 223 0.60 -24.40 1.07
C ASN A 223 1.34 -24.38 -0.28
N HIS A 224 2.67 -24.27 -0.25
CA HIS A 224 3.51 -24.38 -1.42
C HIS A 224 3.28 -25.71 -2.15
N ASP A 225 3.30 -25.66 -3.49
CA ASP A 225 3.13 -26.82 -4.36
C ASP A 225 1.86 -27.66 -4.11
N THR A 226 0.81 -27.04 -3.58
CA THR A 226 -0.50 -27.67 -3.37
C THR A 226 -1.59 -27.05 -4.23
N ILE A 227 -2.67 -27.81 -4.41
CA ILE A 227 -3.92 -27.37 -5.03
C ILE A 227 -4.95 -27.21 -3.92
N GLU A 228 -5.61 -26.06 -3.88
CA GLU A 228 -6.75 -25.79 -3.00
C GLU A 228 -8.00 -25.52 -3.83
N LYS A 229 -9.12 -26.15 -3.45
CA LYS A 229 -10.43 -25.83 -4.03
C LYS A 229 -11.02 -24.63 -3.30
N VAL A 230 -11.20 -23.52 -4.01
CA VAL A 230 -11.82 -22.30 -3.48
C VAL A 230 -13.26 -22.24 -3.95
N GLU A 231 -14.19 -22.05 -3.02
CA GLU A 231 -15.62 -22.05 -3.31
C GLU A 231 -16.41 -21.04 -2.48
N PHE A 232 -17.52 -20.55 -3.04
CA PHE A 232 -18.44 -19.63 -2.37
C PHE A 232 -19.85 -19.72 -2.97
N ILE A 233 -20.84 -19.25 -2.23
CA ILE A 233 -22.21 -19.09 -2.71
C ILE A 233 -22.45 -17.61 -2.96
N ASN A 234 -22.89 -17.26 -4.16
CA ASN A 234 -23.36 -15.93 -4.50
C ASN A 234 -24.89 -15.94 -4.64
N ASN A 235 -25.55 -15.09 -3.84
CA ASN A 235 -27.00 -14.88 -3.82
C ASN A 235 -27.44 -13.52 -4.38
N THR A 236 -26.52 -12.72 -4.92
CA THR A 236 -26.76 -11.38 -5.46
C THR A 236 -26.88 -11.35 -6.98
N LEU A 237 -26.51 -12.44 -7.66
CA LEU A 237 -26.60 -12.57 -9.13
C LEU A 237 -28.05 -12.54 -9.64
N ASP A 238 -28.32 -11.62 -10.55
CA ASP A 238 -29.58 -11.50 -11.31
C ASP A 238 -29.51 -12.09 -12.73
N LYS A 239 -28.29 -12.23 -13.24
CA LYS A 239 -27.97 -12.85 -14.54
C LYS A 239 -27.20 -14.15 -14.37
N GLU A 240 -27.18 -14.97 -15.41
CA GLU A 240 -26.41 -16.22 -15.42
C GLU A 240 -24.90 -15.92 -15.56
N PRO A 241 -24.04 -16.44 -14.67
CA PRO A 241 -22.60 -16.26 -14.79
C PRO A 241 -22.03 -17.14 -15.91
N LYS A 242 -21.18 -16.55 -16.75
CA LYS A 242 -20.51 -17.23 -17.87
C LYS A 242 -18.98 -17.17 -17.82
N GLY A 243 -18.42 -16.29 -16.98
CA GLY A 243 -16.97 -16.16 -16.86
C GLY A 243 -16.52 -15.60 -15.51
N LEU A 244 -15.26 -15.86 -15.16
CA LEU A 244 -14.58 -15.33 -13.98
C LEU A 244 -13.23 -14.70 -14.35
N GLU A 245 -12.92 -13.57 -13.72
CA GLU A 245 -11.58 -13.01 -13.64
C GLU A 245 -11.19 -12.95 -12.15
N ILE A 246 -10.10 -13.62 -11.79
CA ILE A 246 -9.69 -13.80 -10.39
C ILE A 246 -8.32 -13.15 -10.17
N PHE A 247 -8.23 -12.32 -9.14
CA PHE A 247 -6.98 -11.73 -8.67
C PHE A 247 -6.70 -12.19 -7.25
N PHE A 248 -5.45 -12.56 -7.00
CA PHE A 248 -4.99 -12.95 -5.67
C PHE A 248 -4.15 -11.85 -5.05
N GLN A 249 -4.43 -11.54 -3.79
CA GLN A 249 -3.63 -10.60 -3.00
C GLN A 249 -3.47 -11.11 -1.57
N LEU A 250 -2.38 -10.73 -0.92
CA LEU A 250 -2.16 -11.10 0.48
C LEU A 250 -2.96 -10.21 1.42
N ASN A 251 -3.60 -10.85 2.39
CA ASN A 251 -4.24 -10.18 3.50
C ASN A 251 -3.43 -10.43 4.79
N GLN A 252 -3.34 -9.44 5.69
CA GLN A 252 -2.62 -9.60 6.96
C GLN A 252 -3.51 -10.10 8.10
#